data_AF-A0A6A3UY65-F1
#
_entry.id   AF-A0A6A3UY65-F1
#
_cell.length_a   1.000
_cell.length_b   1.000
_cell.length_c   1.000
_cell.angle_alpha   90.00
_cell.angle_beta   90.00
_cell.angle_gamma   90.00
#
_symmetry.space_group_name_H-M   'P 1'
#
loop_
_entity.id
_entity.type
_entity.pdbx_description
1 polymer ?
#
loop_
_entity_poly.entity_id
_entity_poly.type
_entity_poly.pdbx_seq_one_letter_code
_entity_poly.pdbx_strand_id
1 'polypeptide(L)' 'MIGAKTPAQLEQNLKALEAVEKITLEVKAEIDALVPFVPELSVLAHIAHARAELKCNRYNLHKD' A
#
# COMPACT_ATOMS: atom_id res chain seq x y z
N MET A 1 0.32 -0.30 -8.23
CA MET A 1 1.09 -1.49 -8.70
C MET A 1 0.16 -2.68 -8.64
N ILE A 2 -0.11 -3.36 -9.76
CA ILE A 2 -0.98 -4.56 -9.76
C ILE A 2 -0.11 -5.79 -9.54
N GLY A 3 -0.28 -6.42 -8.39
CA GLY A 3 0.40 -7.66 -8.03
C GLY A 3 -0.49 -8.87 -8.30
N ALA A 4 0.12 -10.02 -8.59
CA ALA A 4 -0.57 -11.28 -8.72
C ALA A 4 0.38 -12.43 -8.38
N LYS A 5 -0.17 -13.56 -7.91
CA LYS A 5 0.59 -14.78 -7.62
C LYS A 5 0.69 -15.71 -8.83
N THR A 6 -0.21 -15.57 -9.81
CA THR A 6 -0.25 -16.37 -11.04
C THR A 6 -0.57 -15.50 -12.26
N PRO A 7 -0.20 -15.94 -13.48
CA PRO A 7 -0.56 -15.22 -14.71
C PRO A 7 -2.06 -15.02 -14.89
N ALA A 8 -2.87 -16.04 -14.59
CA ALA A 8 -4.33 -15.94 -14.67
C ALA A 8 -4.91 -14.87 -13.73
N GLN A 9 -4.38 -14.77 -12.50
CA GLN A 9 -4.78 -13.72 -11.57
C GLN A 9 -4.36 -12.33 -12.08
N LEU A 10 -3.19 -12.22 -12.72
CA LEU A 10 -2.75 -10.97 -13.32
C LEU A 10 -3.72 -10.53 -14.43
N GLU A 11 -4.10 -11.45 -15.33
CA GLU A 11 -5.07 -11.17 -16.39
C GLU A 11 -6.42 -10.72 -15.83
N GLN A 12 -6.91 -11.35 -14.76
CA GLN A 12 -8.14 -10.95 -14.09
C GLN A 12 -8.02 -9.55 -13.47
N ASN A 13 -6.92 -9.27 -12.77
CA ASN A 13 -6.69 -7.97 -12.14
C ASN A 13 -6.59 -6.86 -13.20
N LEU A 14 -6.01 -7.15 -14.37
CA LEU A 14 -5.94 -6.21 -15.49
C LEU A 14 -7.33 -5.92 -16.07
N LYS A 15 -8.17 -6.95 -16.28
CA LYS A 15 -9.56 -6.77 -16.73
C LYS A 15 -10.40 -5.96 -15.74
N ALA A 16 -10.12 -6.08 -14.44
CA ALA A 16 -10.81 -5.32 -13.41
C ALA A 16 -10.57 -3.80 -13.50
N LEU A 17 -9.50 -3.34 -14.18
CA LEU A 17 -9.27 -1.91 -14.38
C LEU A 17 -10.35 -1.24 -15.24
N GLU A 18 -10.96 -1.97 -16.17
CA GLU A 18 -12.07 -1.44 -16.99
C GLU A 18 -13.32 -1.12 -16.16
N ALA A 19 -13.46 -1.75 -14.98
CA ALA A 19 -14.56 -1.44 -14.07
C ALA A 19 -14.36 -0.07 -13.40
N VAL A 20 -13.12 0.37 -13.19
CA VAL A 20 -12.81 1.63 -12.51
C VAL A 20 -13.39 2.82 -13.28
N GLU A 21 -13.33 2.80 -14.60
CA GLU A 21 -13.88 3.86 -15.46
C GLU A 21 -15.41 3.97 -15.39
N LYS A 22 -16.08 2.91 -14.94
CA LYS A 22 -17.55 2.85 -14.84
C LYS A 22 -18.07 3.21 -13.45
N ILE A 23 -17.18 3.41 -12.47
CA ILE A 23 -17.57 3.74 -11.10
C ILE A 23 -18.05 5.19 -11.05
N THR A 24 -19.33 5.38 -10.76
CA THR A 24 -19.91 6.70 -10.48
C THR A 24 -19.60 7.14 -9.05
N LEU A 25 -19.77 8.43 -8.75
CA LEU A 25 -19.54 8.96 -7.39
C LEU A 25 -20.43 8.28 -6.33
N GLU A 26 -21.66 7.94 -6.70
CA GLU A 26 -22.60 7.24 -5.82
C GLU A 26 -22.12 5.83 -5.51
N VAL A 27 -21.74 5.06 -6.54
CA VAL A 27 -21.20 3.71 -6.37
C VAL A 27 -19.89 3.74 -5.57
N LYS A 28 -19.04 4.76 -5.80
CA LYS A 28 -17.82 4.95 -4.99
C LYS A 28 -18.16 5.16 -3.51
N ALA A 29 -19.16 5.99 -3.21
CA ALA A 29 -19.57 6.25 -1.84
C ALA A 29 -20.09 4.99 -1.14
N GLU A 30 -20.83 4.13 -1.86
CA GLU A 30 -21.28 2.84 -1.33
C GLU A 30 -20.10 1.90 -1.06
N ILE A 31 -19.14 1.80 -1.99
CA ILE A 31 -17.92 0.98 -1.80
C ILE A 31 -17.12 1.46 -0.58
N ASP A 32 -16.90 2.77 -0.46
CA ASP A 32 -16.14 3.36 0.65
C ASP A 32 -16.83 3.13 2.00
N ALA A 33 -18.18 3.06 2.03
CA ALA A 33 -18.96 2.76 3.22
C ALA A 33 -18.94 1.26 3.58
N LEU A 34 -18.97 0.37 2.58
CA LEU A 34 -18.94 -1.09 2.79
C LEU A 34 -17.56 -1.60 3.18
N VAL A 35 -16.50 -1.02 2.61
CA VAL A 35 -15.11 -1.45 2.84
C VAL A 35 -14.28 -0.22 3.21
N PRO A 36 -14.25 0.17 4.49
CA PRO A 36 -13.38 1.24 4.97
C PRO A 36 -11.92 0.85 4.73
N PHE A 37 -11.30 1.43 3.71
CA PHE A 37 -9.90 1.16 3.41
C PHE A 37 -9.02 1.86 4.45
N VAL A 38 -8.41 1.07 5.34
CA VAL A 38 -7.36 1.52 6.26
C VAL A 38 -6.03 1.00 5.72
N PRO A 39 -5.14 1.87 5.18
CA PRO A 39 -3.85 1.43 4.70
C PRO A 39 -3.04 0.83 5.86
N GLU A 40 -2.73 -0.46 5.78
CA GLU A 40 -1.78 -1.07 6.71
C GLU A 40 -0.36 -0.62 6.35
N LEU A 41 0.30 0.04 7.30
CA LEU A 41 1.71 0.35 7.18
C LEU A 41 2.50 -0.95 7.15
N SER A 42 3.23 -1.18 6.04
CA SER A 42 4.03 -2.40 5.92
C SER A 42 5.02 -2.50 7.09
N VAL A 43 5.14 -3.70 7.67
CA VAL A 43 6.16 -4.00 8.70
C VAL A 43 7.56 -3.61 8.23
N LEU A 44 7.82 -3.74 6.92
CA LEU A 44 9.08 -3.35 6.31
C LEU A 44 9.34 -1.83 6.39
N ALA A 45 8.30 -1.00 6.24
CA ALA A 45 8.40 0.45 6.41
C ALA A 45 8.73 0.81 7.88
N HIS A 46 8.08 0.14 8.84
CA HIS A 46 8.40 0.33 10.27
C HIS A 46 9.84 -0.05 10.60
N ILE A 47 10.32 -1.19 10.08
CA ILE A 47 11.71 -1.63 10.27
C ILE A 47 12.70 -0.69 9.60
N ALA A 48 12.41 -0.21 8.39
CA ALA A 48 13.27 0.74 7.69
C ALA A 48 13.39 2.06 8.46
N HIS A 49 12.29 2.55 9.02
CA HIS A 49 12.27 3.75 9.86
C HIS A 49 13.11 3.56 11.14
N ALA A 50 12.85 2.48 11.90
CA ALA A 50 13.61 2.18 13.11
C ALA A 50 15.13 2.01 12.84
N ARG A 51 15.50 1.41 11.69
CA ARG A 51 16.91 1.29 11.29
C ARG A 51 17.55 2.63 10.97
N ALA A 52 16.80 3.56 10.36
CA ALA A 52 17.29 4.90 10.06
C ALA A 52 17.54 5.70 11.35
N GLU A 53 16.63 5.61 12.33
CA GLU A 53 16.79 6.24 13.65
C GLU A 53 18.01 5.70 14.41
N LEU A 54 18.16 4.37 14.49
CA LEU A 54 19.32 3.75 15.14
C LEU A 54 20.65 4.16 14.48
N LYS A 55 20.66 4.33 13.15
CA LYS A 55 21.84 4.78 12.41
C LYS A 55 22.19 6.23 12.73
N CYS A 56 21.19 7.11 12.84
CA CYS A 56 21.41 8.52 13.21
C CYS A 56 21.91 8.64 14.65
N ASN A 57 21.30 7.93 15.59
CA ASN A 57 21.75 7.92 16.99
C ASN A 57 23.18 7.41 17.12
N ARG A 58 23.54 6.34 16.40
CA ARG A 58 24.92 5.84 16.37
C ARG A 58 25.89 6.87 15.81
N TYR A 59 25.53 7.56 14.72
CA TYR A 59 26.37 8.60 14.13
C TYR A 59 26.62 9.75 15.12
N ASN A 60 25.59 10.18 15.83
CA ASN A 60 25.70 11.23 16.85
C ASN A 60 26.54 10.78 18.06
N LEU A 61 26.49 9.50 18.43
CA LEU A 61 27.30 8.93 19.52
C LEU A 61 28.81 8.84 19.21
N HIS A 62 29.19 8.93 17.93
CA HIS A 62 30.59 8.88 17.48
C HIS A 62 31.10 10.24 16.99
N LYS A 63 30.38 11.32 17.30
CA LYS A 63 30.69 12.70 16.91
C LYS A 63 31.25 13.55 18.05
N ASP A 64 31.15 13.08 19.28
CA ASP A 64 31.80 13.61 20.50
C ASP A 64 33.07 12.80 20.81
#